data_AF-A0A920TSQ0-F1
#
_entry.id   AF-A0A920TSQ0-F1
#
_cell.length_a   1.000
_cell.length_b   1.000
_cell.length_c   1.000
_cell.angle_alpha   90.00
_cell.angle_beta   90.00
_cell.angle_gamma   90.00
#
_symmetry.space_group_name_H-M   'P 1'
#
loop_
_entity.id
_entity.type
_entity.pdbx_description
1 polymer ?
#
loop_
_entity_poly.entity_id
_entity_poly.type
_entity_poly.pdbx_seq_one_letter_code
_entity_poly.pdbx_strand_id
1 'polypeptide(L)'
;MGENNCLGSDLEPVFKFNLEGTLVANFGGGLFAWPHGFYVDHEGNVWVTDGPTGARAEAATAEDKGQQVFKFSPNGTVLMTLALLVRWWSSGPESLQRTFGRVSCSQW
;
A
#
# COMPACT_ATOMS: atom_id res chain seq x y z
N MET A 1 -20.84 -3.16 1.87
CA MET A 1 -20.38 -3.72 0.58
C MET A 1 -18.86 -3.74 0.65
N GLY A 2 -18.20 -4.84 0.26
CA GLY A 2 -16.75 -4.89 0.26
C GLY A 2 -16.18 -3.97 -0.83
N GLU A 3 -15.46 -2.93 -0.44
CA GLU A 3 -14.74 -2.06 -1.35
C GLU A 3 -13.33 -2.58 -1.57
N ASN A 4 -12.85 -2.55 -2.82
CA ASN A 4 -11.48 -2.94 -3.17
C ASN A 4 -10.55 -1.73 -3.31
N ASN A 5 -10.90 -0.62 -2.67
CA ASN A 5 -10.11 0.61 -2.61
C ASN A 5 -10.01 1.06 -1.13
N CYS A 6 -8.98 1.85 -0.81
CA CYS A 6 -8.70 2.37 0.53
C CYS A 6 -8.82 3.90 0.61
N LEU A 7 -9.40 4.54 -0.42
CA LEU A 7 -9.65 5.99 -0.39
C LEU A 7 -10.69 6.33 0.67
N GLY A 8 -10.45 7.40 1.44
CA GLY A 8 -11.30 7.76 2.58
C GLY A 8 -11.42 6.70 3.70
N SER A 9 -10.55 5.68 3.73
CA SER A 9 -10.58 4.60 4.71
C SER A 9 -9.38 4.63 5.65
N ASP A 10 -9.64 4.44 6.95
CA ASP A 10 -8.61 4.28 7.98
C ASP A 10 -8.28 2.79 8.26
N LEU A 11 -8.88 1.87 7.50
CA LEU A 11 -8.61 0.43 7.65
C LEU A 11 -7.16 0.12 7.32
N GLU A 12 -6.56 -0.73 8.13
CA GLU A 12 -5.21 -1.26 7.93
C GLU A 12 -5.24 -2.44 6.96
N PRO A 13 -4.74 -2.30 5.72
CA PRO A 13 -4.96 -3.30 4.67
C PRO A 13 -3.87 -4.37 4.60
N VAL A 14 -2.81 -4.24 5.41
CA VAL A 14 -1.74 -5.24 5.52
C VAL A 14 -2.02 -6.12 6.72
N PHE A 15 -2.20 -7.42 6.49
CA PHE A 15 -2.51 -8.39 7.54
C PHE A 15 -1.37 -9.40 7.69
N LYS A 16 -0.96 -9.66 8.93
CA LYS A 16 0.07 -10.63 9.30
C LYS A 16 -0.58 -11.74 10.11
N PHE A 17 -0.48 -12.96 9.59
CA PHE A 17 -0.95 -14.16 10.27
C PHE A 17 0.23 -15.01 10.75
N ASN A 18 0.06 -15.73 11.85
CA ASN A 18 0.96 -16.81 12.23
C ASN A 18 0.68 -18.09 11.40
N LEU A 19 1.47 -19.14 11.61
CA LEU A 19 1.33 -20.41 10.88
C LEU A 19 0.02 -21.12 11.21
N GLU A 20 -0.57 -20.82 12.35
CA GLU A 20 -1.86 -21.32 12.81
C GLU A 20 -3.04 -20.56 12.18
N GLY A 21 -2.78 -19.52 11.37
CA GLY A 21 -3.81 -18.70 10.72
C GLY A 21 -4.46 -17.65 11.62
N THR A 22 -3.88 -17.38 12.79
CA THR A 22 -4.31 -16.30 13.70
C THR A 22 -3.75 -14.96 13.24
N LEU A 23 -4.59 -13.93 13.19
CA LEU A 23 -4.14 -12.56 12.92
C LEU A 23 -3.31 -12.06 14.11
N VAL A 24 -2.04 -11.73 13.87
CA VAL A 24 -1.10 -11.28 14.92
C VAL A 24 -0.72 -9.82 14.80
N ALA A 25 -0.93 -9.20 13.64
CA ALA A 25 -0.81 -7.77 13.44
C ALA A 25 -1.50 -7.35 12.13
N ASN A 26 -1.95 -6.11 12.07
CA ASN A 26 -2.31 -5.43 10.86
C ASN A 26 -1.81 -3.98 10.94
N PHE A 27 -1.53 -3.36 9.79
CA PHE A 27 -0.97 -2.02 9.74
C PHE A 27 -1.19 -1.33 8.39
N GLY A 28 -0.83 -0.05 8.34
CA GLY A 28 -0.87 0.77 7.12
C GLY A 28 -2.20 1.48 6.88
N GLY A 29 -2.99 1.69 7.94
CA GLY A 29 -4.24 2.44 7.88
C GLY A 29 -4.03 3.87 7.40
N GLY A 30 -4.90 4.33 6.51
CA GLY A 30 -4.85 5.68 5.95
C GLY A 30 -3.69 5.97 5.00
N LEU A 31 -2.78 5.01 4.75
CA LEU A 31 -1.61 5.24 3.90
C LEU A 31 -1.83 4.96 2.41
N PHE A 32 -2.84 4.14 2.08
CA PHE A 32 -3.00 3.60 0.74
C PHE A 32 -4.30 4.06 0.08
N ALA A 33 -4.26 4.21 -1.24
CA ALA A 33 -5.45 4.30 -2.08
C ALA A 33 -5.83 2.94 -2.67
N TRP A 34 -4.84 2.22 -3.21
CA TRP A 34 -4.97 0.92 -3.83
C TRP A 34 -3.68 0.12 -3.70
N PRO A 35 -3.45 -0.50 -2.53
CA PRO A 35 -2.28 -1.34 -2.33
C PRO A 35 -2.41 -2.62 -3.17
N HIS A 36 -1.39 -2.95 -3.97
CA HIS A 36 -1.49 -4.02 -4.98
C HIS A 36 -0.26 -4.94 -5.07
N GLY A 37 0.93 -4.45 -4.75
CA GLY A 37 2.16 -5.23 -4.71
C GLY A 37 2.65 -5.40 -3.27
N PHE A 38 3.30 -6.53 -3.03
CA PHE A 38 3.72 -6.95 -1.69
C PHE A 38 5.00 -7.79 -1.77
N TYR A 39 5.97 -7.50 -0.92
CA TYR A 39 7.22 -8.24 -0.79
C TYR A 39 7.73 -8.22 0.66
N VAL A 40 8.35 -9.31 1.11
CA VAL A 40 9.00 -9.39 2.43
C VAL A 40 10.50 -9.60 2.20
N ASP A 41 11.33 -8.69 2.73
CA ASP A 41 12.78 -8.81 2.58
C ASP A 41 13.42 -9.74 3.62
N HIS A 42 14.73 -9.99 3.48
CA HIS A 42 15.47 -10.91 4.35
C HIS A 42 15.55 -10.46 5.81
N GLU A 43 15.30 -9.18 6.10
CA GLU A 43 15.25 -8.64 7.46
C GLU A 43 13.83 -8.72 8.05
N GLY A 44 12.86 -9.26 7.29
CA GLY A 44 11.46 -9.36 7.68
C GLY A 44 10.67 -8.07 7.50
N ASN A 45 11.24 -7.06 6.84
CA ASN A 45 10.51 -5.84 6.52
C ASN A 45 9.55 -6.09 5.36
N VAL A 46 8.42 -5.39 5.40
CA VAL A 46 7.35 -5.54 4.41
C VAL A 46 7.35 -4.35 3.47
N TRP A 47 7.38 -4.61 2.18
CA TRP A 47 7.31 -3.61 1.12
C TRP A 47 5.95 -3.68 0.45
N VAL A 48 5.25 -2.55 0.37
CA VAL A 48 3.91 -2.46 -0.21
C VAL A 48 3.88 -1.35 -1.25
N THR A 49 3.35 -1.64 -2.44
CA THR A 49 3.18 -0.65 -3.51
C THR A 49 1.73 -0.18 -3.56
N ASP A 50 1.54 1.15 -3.60
CA ASP A 50 0.27 1.81 -3.86
C ASP A 50 0.20 2.23 -5.32
N GLY A 51 -0.80 1.77 -6.07
CA GLY A 51 -0.80 1.94 -7.54
C GLY A 51 -2.18 2.13 -8.17
N PRO A 52 -2.98 3.08 -7.69
CA PRO A 52 -4.24 3.40 -8.36
C PRO A 52 -3.98 3.89 -9.79
N THR A 53 -4.84 3.49 -10.73
CA THR A 53 -4.79 3.87 -12.16
C THR A 53 -6.13 4.44 -12.63
N GLY A 54 -6.13 5.16 -13.76
CA GLY A 54 -7.34 5.78 -14.31
C GLY A 54 -8.01 6.72 -13.31
N ALA A 55 -9.35 6.68 -13.23
CA ALA A 55 -10.13 7.51 -12.31
C ALA A 55 -9.73 7.34 -10.83
N ARG A 56 -9.18 6.18 -10.44
CA ARG A 56 -8.68 5.97 -9.06
C ARG A 56 -7.42 6.79 -8.78
N ALA A 57 -6.57 7.01 -9.79
CA ALA A 57 -5.35 7.78 -9.63
C ALA A 57 -5.65 9.26 -9.38
N GLU A 58 -6.64 9.81 -10.09
CA GLU A 58 -7.11 11.18 -9.90
C GLU A 58 -7.66 11.37 -8.49
N ALA A 59 -8.53 10.47 -8.04
CA ALA A 59 -9.08 10.50 -6.69
C ALA A 59 -8.01 10.31 -5.60
N ALA A 60 -7.03 9.42 -5.82
CA ALA A 60 -5.93 9.21 -4.89
C ALA A 60 -5.00 10.41 -4.77
N THR A 61 -4.73 11.09 -5.88
CA THR A 61 -3.89 12.29 -5.89
C THR A 61 -4.53 13.41 -5.07
N ALA A 62 -5.87 13.49 -5.04
CA ALA A 62 -6.59 14.48 -4.22
C ALA A 62 -6.43 14.23 -2.70
N GLU A 63 -6.04 13.02 -2.29
CA GLU A 63 -5.76 12.64 -0.89
C GLU A 63 -4.25 12.46 -0.63
N ASP A 64 -3.36 12.92 -1.53
CA ASP A 64 -1.91 12.71 -1.42
C ASP A 64 -1.53 11.22 -1.28
N LYS A 65 -2.21 10.35 -2.03
CA LYS A 65 -2.00 8.88 -2.05
C LYS A 65 -1.73 8.37 -3.47
N GLY A 66 -1.23 7.14 -3.57
CA GLY A 66 -0.99 6.46 -4.83
C GLY A 66 0.39 6.69 -5.42
N GLN A 67 0.83 5.75 -6.27
CA GLN A 67 2.15 5.75 -6.92
C GLN A 67 3.32 5.85 -5.92
N GLN A 68 3.17 5.22 -4.75
CA GLN A 68 4.15 5.21 -3.66
C GLN A 68 4.54 3.78 -3.30
N VAL A 69 5.73 3.63 -2.70
CA VAL A 69 6.16 2.36 -2.10
C VAL A 69 6.53 2.59 -0.65
N PHE A 70 5.97 1.80 0.25
CA PHE A 70 6.24 1.88 1.67
C PHE A 70 7.01 0.65 2.13
N LYS A 71 8.10 0.87 2.88
CA LYS A 71 8.78 -0.18 3.66
C LYS A 71 8.32 -0.07 5.10
N PHE A 72 7.79 -1.17 5.64
CA PHE A 72 7.40 -1.32 7.04
C PHE A 72 8.38 -2.24 7.76
N SER A 73 8.60 -1.98 9.04
CA SER A 73 9.22 -2.94 9.95
C SER A 73 8.33 -4.19 10.09
N PRO A 74 8.86 -5.32 10.62
CA PRO A 74 8.04 -6.51 10.90
C PRO A 74 6.83 -6.28 11.83
N ASN A 75 6.82 -5.12 12.52
CA ASN A 75 5.80 -4.70 13.47
C ASN A 75 4.89 -3.58 12.92
N GLY A 76 5.04 -3.20 11.64
CA GLY A 76 4.15 -2.25 10.98
C GLY A 76 4.54 -0.77 11.06
N THR A 77 5.72 -0.45 11.59
CA THR A 77 6.23 0.94 11.58
C THR A 77 6.77 1.29 10.20
N VAL A 78 6.41 2.44 9.64
CA VAL A 78 7.00 2.92 8.37
C VAL A 78 8.49 3.25 8.59
N LEU A 79 9.35 2.55 7.85
CA LEU A 79 10.81 2.75 7.84
C LEU A 79 11.26 3.62 6.66
N MET A 80 10.54 3.55 5.55
CA MET A 80 10.87 4.27 4.33
C MET A 80 9.63 4.47 3.46
N THR A 81 9.58 5.60 2.77
CA THR A 81 8.64 5.86 1.69
C THR A 81 9.43 6.22 0.44
N LEU A 82 9.22 5.49 -0.64
CA LEU A 82 9.76 5.77 -1.96
C LEU A 82 8.65 6.33 -2.85
N ALA A 83 9.07 7.12 -3.83
CA ALA A 83 8.29 8.10 -4.57
C ALA A 83 8.06 9.40 -3.80
N LEU A 84 8.34 10.50 -4.48
CA LEU A 84 8.03 11.84 -4.02
C LEU A 84 6.64 12.18 -4.53
N LEU A 85 5.65 12.30 -3.65
CA LEU A 85 4.39 12.98 -3.98
C LEU A 85 4.75 14.41 -4.31
N VAL A 86 4.80 14.73 -5.58
CA VAL A 86 5.02 16.09 -6.04
C VAL A 86 4.00 16.25 -7.14
N ARG A 87 3.41 17.44 -7.23
CA ARG A 87 3.71 18.41 -8.29
C ARG A 87 4.57 17.99 -9.53
N TRP A 88 5.20 16.80 -9.61
CA TRP A 88 6.08 16.24 -10.64
C TRP A 88 5.31 15.60 -11.80
N TRP A 89 3.97 15.52 -11.80
CA TRP A 89 3.26 15.21 -13.06
C TRP A 89 3.47 16.30 -14.14
N SER A 90 4.15 17.41 -13.82
CA SER A 90 4.75 18.27 -14.85
C SER A 90 5.92 17.62 -15.62
N SER A 91 6.44 16.44 -15.25
CA SER A 91 7.49 15.72 -15.99
C SER A 91 7.62 14.23 -15.59
N GLY A 92 7.21 13.29 -16.47
CA GLY A 92 7.43 11.82 -16.36
C GLY A 92 8.91 11.39 -16.42
N PRO A 93 9.31 10.08 -16.48
CA PRO A 93 8.62 8.93 -17.10
C PRO A 93 8.67 7.54 -16.38
N GLU A 94 8.01 6.58 -17.03
CA GLU A 94 7.86 5.11 -17.02
C GLU A 94 8.69 4.12 -16.14
N SER A 95 7.93 3.16 -15.59
CA SER A 95 8.18 1.70 -15.49
C SER A 95 9.11 1.12 -14.41
N LEU A 96 8.53 0.48 -13.38
CA LEU A 96 9.10 -0.63 -12.60
C LEU A 96 7.96 -1.36 -11.83
N GLN A 97 7.49 -2.52 -12.31
CA GLN A 97 6.54 -3.41 -11.60
C GLN A 97 7.04 -4.86 -11.62
N ARG A 98 7.18 -5.51 -10.45
CA ARG A 98 7.33 -6.98 -10.31
C ARG A 98 6.68 -7.51 -9.01
N THR A 99 5.64 -8.37 -9.18
CA THR A 99 5.11 -9.58 -8.44
C THR A 99 5.30 -9.74 -6.91
N PHE A 100 4.44 -10.36 -6.06
CA PHE A 100 3.01 -10.75 -5.98
C PHE A 100 2.75 -11.17 -4.50
N GLY A 101 1.68 -10.64 -3.86
CA GLY A 101 1.15 -11.04 -2.55
C GLY A 101 -0.18 -10.29 -2.28
N ARG A 102 -1.08 -10.82 -1.43
CA ARG A 102 -2.46 -10.28 -1.30
C ARG A 102 -2.52 -9.14 -0.27
N VAL A 103 -2.83 -7.93 -0.74
CA VAL A 103 -3.20 -6.77 0.09
C VAL A 103 -4.62 -6.36 -0.28
N SER A 104 -5.47 -6.04 0.69
CA SER A 104 -6.88 -5.69 0.42
C SER A 104 -7.41 -4.76 1.49
N CYS A 105 -8.08 -3.68 1.08
CA CYS A 105 -9.12 -3.09 1.92
C CYS A 105 -10.31 -4.04 1.91
N SER A 106 -10.82 -4.39 3.09
CA SER A 106 -12.12 -5.04 3.24
C SER A 106 -12.60 -4.84 4.67
N GLN A 107 -13.79 -4.26 4.83
CA GLN A 107 -14.57 -4.40 6.06
C GLN A 107 -15.14 -5.82 6.08
N TRP A 108 -14.76 -6.60 7.08
CA TRP A 108 -15.42 -7.86 7.41
C TRP A 108 -16.72 -7.57 8.16
#